data_AF-A0A6J5UDN9-F1
#
_entry.id   AF-A0A6J5UDN9-F1
#
_cell.length_a   1.000
_cell.length_b   1.000
_cell.length_c   1.000
_cell.angle_alpha   90.00
_cell.angle_beta   90.00
_cell.angle_gamma   90.00
#
_symmetry.space_group_name_H-M   'P 1'
#
loop_
_entity.id
_entity.type
_entity.pdbx_description
1 polymer ?
#
loop_
_entity_poly.entity_id
_entity_poly.type
_entity_poly.pdbx_seq_one_letter_code
_entity_poly.pdbx_strand_id
1 'polypeptide(L)'
;MKVPEKPITANQTLTSSSGSFALGFFSPPNSTRYFLGIWYNTIPKTESIVWVANRASPLDSPGVFALSADGNLVVLDGITRKLVIRSSNASVPASAMNATSAELLDSGNLQLRHGEDTLWQSFDHPSDTLLPGMRLCVNKRTGYQMRLTSWAALEDPQPGKFTLGFDPKVAPGQVFIWKENATYWRSIICIGKKTQTTFGNLGGLS
;
A
#
# COMPACT_ATOMS: atom_id res chain seq x y z
N MET A 1 -11.45 -8.41 10.86
CA MET A 1 -12.64 -9.01 10.22
C MET A 1 -12.17 -9.80 9.01
N LYS A 2 -12.52 -11.09 8.91
CA LYS A 2 -12.12 -11.94 7.77
C LYS A 2 -12.85 -11.47 6.50
N VAL A 3 -12.13 -11.41 5.38
CA VAL A 3 -12.68 -11.23 4.04
C VAL A 3 -13.71 -12.34 3.83
N PRO A 4 -14.95 -11.99 3.41
CA PRO A 4 -15.95 -13.02 3.16
C PRO A 4 -15.45 -13.97 2.07
N GLU A 5 -15.90 -15.24 2.10
CA GLU A 5 -15.76 -16.17 0.97
C GLU A 5 -16.31 -15.60 -0.35
N LYS A 6 -17.07 -14.49 -0.28
CA LYS A 6 -17.61 -13.73 -1.40
C LYS A 6 -16.67 -12.57 -1.79
N PRO A 7 -16.41 -12.39 -3.09
CA PRO A 7 -15.64 -11.27 -3.62
C PRO A 7 -16.18 -9.91 -3.16
N ILE A 8 -15.28 -8.95 -2.94
CA ILE A 8 -15.62 -7.54 -2.77
C ILE A 8 -15.77 -6.92 -4.17
N THR A 9 -16.96 -6.46 -4.48
CA THR A 9 -17.26 -5.71 -5.71
C THR A 9 -17.22 -4.20 -5.43
N ALA A 10 -17.30 -3.37 -6.47
CA ALA A 10 -17.06 -1.93 -6.35
C ALA A 10 -17.87 -1.18 -5.27
N ASN A 11 -19.09 -1.65 -4.97
CA ASN A 11 -19.98 -1.01 -4.00
C ASN A 11 -19.83 -1.58 -2.58
N GLN A 12 -18.93 -2.53 -2.39
CA GLN A 12 -18.69 -3.20 -1.11
C GLN A 12 -17.38 -2.74 -0.50
N THR A 13 -17.34 -2.75 0.83
CA THR A 13 -16.13 -2.47 1.59
C THR A 13 -15.93 -3.54 2.64
N LEU A 14 -14.67 -3.79 2.99
CA LEU A 14 -14.28 -4.58 4.13
C LEU A 14 -13.75 -3.64 5.20
N THR A 15 -14.35 -3.68 6.38
CA THR A 15 -13.93 -2.88 7.53
C THR A 15 -13.08 -3.71 8.48
N SER A 16 -12.10 -3.08 9.14
CA SER A 16 -11.38 -3.69 10.24
C SER A 16 -12.34 -3.98 11.41
N SER A 17 -11.92 -4.80 12.38
CA SER A 17 -12.80 -5.23 13.49
C SER A 17 -13.28 -4.07 14.35
N SER A 18 -12.42 -3.06 14.58
CA SER A 18 -12.77 -1.82 15.28
C SER A 18 -13.52 -0.82 14.40
N GLY A 19 -13.59 -1.06 13.09
CA GLY A 19 -14.10 -0.10 12.12
C GLY A 19 -13.18 1.10 11.85
N SER A 20 -11.91 1.07 12.29
CA SER A 20 -10.95 2.17 12.10
C SER A 20 -10.45 2.28 10.65
N PHE A 21 -10.32 1.15 9.96
CA PHE A 21 -9.88 1.10 8.57
C PHE A 21 -10.92 0.43 7.69
N ALA A 22 -10.98 0.84 6.42
CA ALA A 22 -11.78 0.20 5.40
C ALA A 22 -10.97 -0.04 4.12
N LEU A 23 -11.25 -1.15 3.45
CA LEU A 23 -10.72 -1.55 2.15
C LEU A 23 -11.86 -1.58 1.13
N GLY A 24 -11.62 -1.06 -0.07
CA GLY A 24 -12.55 -1.18 -1.18
C GLY A 24 -12.13 -0.39 -2.41
N PHE A 25 -12.99 -0.40 -3.44
CA PHE A 25 -12.71 0.34 -4.67
C PHE A 25 -13.05 1.82 -4.56
N PHE A 26 -12.30 2.66 -5.26
CA PHE A 26 -12.52 4.09 -5.35
C PHE A 26 -12.08 4.65 -6.71
N SER A 27 -12.62 5.81 -7.06
CA SER A 27 -12.13 6.66 -8.14
C SER A 27 -11.79 8.02 -7.55
N PRO A 28 -10.60 8.58 -7.79
CA PRO A 28 -10.30 9.97 -7.45
C PRO A 28 -11.29 10.94 -8.10
N PRO A 29 -11.47 12.15 -7.54
CA PRO A 29 -12.20 13.22 -8.23
C PRO A 29 -11.63 13.42 -9.64
N ASN A 30 -12.50 13.70 -10.61
CA ASN A 30 -12.14 13.94 -12.02
C ASN A 30 -11.39 12.79 -12.74
N SER A 31 -11.31 11.60 -12.15
CA SER A 31 -10.70 10.44 -12.78
C SER A 31 -11.77 9.44 -13.23
N THR A 32 -11.54 8.81 -14.39
CA THR A 32 -12.31 7.67 -14.88
C THR A 32 -11.70 6.33 -14.46
N ARG A 33 -10.60 6.37 -13.70
CA ARG A 33 -9.82 5.19 -13.32
C ARG A 33 -10.18 4.69 -11.93
N TYR A 34 -10.29 3.38 -11.78
CA TYR A 34 -10.61 2.74 -10.51
C TYR A 34 -9.39 2.11 -9.86
N PHE A 35 -9.37 2.20 -8.53
CA PHE A 35 -8.30 1.69 -7.68
C PHE A 35 -8.89 0.95 -6.48
N LEU A 36 -8.21 -0.11 -6.03
CA LEU A 36 -8.44 -0.73 -4.74
C LEU A 36 -7.51 -0.07 -3.72
N GLY A 37 -8.07 0.42 -2.61
CA GLY A 37 -7.28 1.08 -1.57
C GLY A 37 -7.81 0.85 -0.16
N ILE A 38 -6.98 1.21 0.81
CA ILE A 38 -7.29 1.23 2.25
C ILE A 38 -7.32 2.68 2.70
N TRP A 39 -8.29 3.05 3.52
CA TRP A 39 -8.41 4.39 4.10
C TRP A 39 -8.83 4.33 5.58
N TYR A 40 -8.65 5.46 6.29
CA TYR A 40 -9.26 5.63 7.61
C TYR A 40 -10.77 5.78 7.47
N ASN A 41 -11.52 4.85 8.04
CA ASN A 41 -12.97 4.81 7.86
C ASN A 41 -13.72 5.88 8.70
N THR A 42 -13.01 6.60 9.56
CA THR A 42 -13.53 7.68 10.41
C THR A 42 -13.33 9.07 9.82
N ILE A 43 -12.67 9.18 8.67
CA ILE A 43 -12.33 10.43 7.95
C ILE A 43 -12.93 10.33 6.54
N PRO A 44 -13.27 11.45 5.86
CA PRO A 44 -13.65 11.41 4.45
C PRO A 44 -12.66 10.57 3.62
N LYS A 45 -13.21 9.63 2.85
CA LYS A 45 -12.44 8.63 2.10
C LYS A 45 -11.41 9.27 1.15
N THR A 46 -11.80 10.33 0.44
CA THR A 46 -10.94 11.02 -0.52
C THR A 46 -9.71 11.68 0.11
N GLU A 47 -9.74 11.93 1.42
CA GLU A 47 -8.67 12.61 2.16
C GLU A 47 -7.79 11.65 2.97
N SER A 48 -8.16 10.37 3.03
CA SER A 48 -7.61 9.43 4.02
C SER A 48 -7.14 8.10 3.43
N ILE A 49 -6.93 8.02 2.12
CA ILE A 49 -6.35 6.85 1.47
C ILE A 49 -4.89 6.71 1.89
N VAL A 50 -4.56 5.57 2.51
CA VAL A 50 -3.24 5.28 3.07
C VAL A 50 -2.51 4.15 2.35
N TRP A 51 -3.21 3.41 1.49
CA TRP A 51 -2.64 2.33 0.69
C TRP A 51 -3.43 2.13 -0.60
N VAL A 52 -2.74 1.83 -1.71
CA VAL A 52 -3.36 1.59 -3.03
C VAL A 52 -2.72 0.38 -3.69
N ALA A 53 -3.50 -0.68 -3.94
CA ALA A 53 -3.01 -1.94 -4.48
C ALA A 53 -2.53 -1.78 -5.94
N ASN A 54 -3.39 -1.23 -6.78
CA ASN A 54 -3.22 -1.19 -8.23
C ASN A 54 -2.80 0.17 -8.78
N ARG A 55 -1.95 0.86 -8.00
CA ARG A 55 -1.44 2.18 -8.39
C ARG A 55 -0.67 2.21 -9.71
N ALA A 56 0.02 1.12 -10.09
CA ALA A 56 0.74 1.05 -11.37
C ALA A 56 -0.12 0.47 -12.52
N SER A 57 -1.34 0.02 -12.22
CA SER A 57 -2.23 -0.65 -13.18
C SER A 57 -3.67 -0.29 -12.86
N PRO A 58 -4.07 0.98 -13.10
CA PRO A 58 -5.43 1.44 -12.88
C PRO A 58 -6.44 0.64 -13.71
N LEU A 59 -7.66 0.52 -13.19
CA LEU A 59 -8.76 -0.15 -13.89
C LEU A 59 -9.56 0.86 -14.71
N ASP A 60 -10.07 0.42 -15.87
CA ASP A 60 -11.00 1.17 -16.72
C ASP A 60 -12.47 0.94 -16.34
N SER A 61 -12.75 -0.05 -15.49
CA SER A 61 -14.08 -0.37 -14.99
C SER A 61 -14.06 -0.62 -13.48
N PRO A 62 -15.21 -0.55 -12.79
CA PRO A 62 -15.27 -0.91 -11.37
C PRO A 62 -14.74 -2.34 -11.17
N GLY A 63 -13.84 -2.53 -10.21
CA GLY A 63 -13.11 -3.78 -10.05
C GLY A 63 -13.80 -4.84 -9.18
N VAL A 64 -13.18 -6.01 -9.15
CA VAL A 64 -13.49 -7.11 -8.22
C VAL A 64 -12.23 -7.50 -7.46
N PHE A 65 -12.31 -7.53 -6.14
CA PHE A 65 -11.26 -8.03 -5.26
C PHE A 65 -11.69 -9.35 -4.65
N ALA A 66 -10.87 -10.39 -4.79
CA ALA A 66 -11.25 -11.74 -4.39
C ALA A 66 -10.04 -12.58 -3.96
N LEU A 67 -10.33 -13.69 -3.28
CA LEU A 67 -9.43 -14.84 -3.23
C LEU A 67 -9.65 -15.68 -4.49
N SER A 68 -8.60 -15.92 -5.26
CA SER A 68 -8.63 -16.84 -6.40
C SER A 68 -8.50 -18.29 -5.95
N ALA A 69 -8.83 -19.22 -6.85
CA ALA A 69 -8.81 -20.66 -6.57
C ALA A 69 -7.43 -21.23 -6.21
N ASP A 70 -6.35 -20.51 -6.49
CA ASP A 70 -4.98 -20.82 -6.09
C ASP A 70 -4.60 -20.23 -4.72
N GLY A 71 -5.58 -19.68 -3.98
CA GLY A 71 -5.39 -19.11 -2.64
C GLY A 71 -4.77 -17.71 -2.61
N ASN A 72 -4.68 -17.03 -3.76
CA ASN A 72 -4.07 -15.71 -3.86
C ASN A 72 -5.07 -14.56 -3.81
N LEU A 73 -4.62 -13.40 -3.34
CA LEU A 73 -5.39 -12.16 -3.43
C LEU A 73 -5.27 -11.55 -4.83
N VAL A 74 -6.41 -11.38 -5.49
CA VAL A 74 -6.47 -10.86 -6.86
C VAL A 74 -7.35 -9.64 -7.00
N VAL A 75 -6.93 -8.73 -7.88
CA VAL A 75 -7.74 -7.64 -8.41
C VAL A 75 -8.03 -7.94 -9.88
N LEU A 76 -9.33 -7.99 -10.21
CA LEU A 76 -9.83 -8.25 -11.55
C LEU A 76 -10.58 -7.04 -12.06
N ASP A 77 -10.52 -6.81 -13.37
CA ASP A 77 -11.43 -5.90 -14.06
C ASP A 77 -12.87 -6.43 -13.99
N GLY A 78 -13.83 -5.58 -13.62
CA GLY A 78 -15.19 -6.04 -13.32
C GLY A 78 -15.97 -6.51 -14.53
N ILE A 79 -15.67 -5.97 -15.72
CA ILE A 79 -16.35 -6.31 -16.97
C ILE A 79 -15.66 -7.50 -17.64
N THR A 80 -14.37 -7.37 -17.93
CA THR A 80 -13.62 -8.36 -18.71
C THR A 80 -13.15 -9.55 -17.88
N ARG A 81 -13.19 -9.44 -16.54
CA ARG A 81 -12.62 -10.41 -15.59
C ARG A 81 -11.13 -10.69 -15.80
N LYS A 82 -10.44 -9.82 -16.55
CA LYS A 82 -8.98 -9.90 -16.72
C LYS A 82 -8.31 -9.60 -15.40
N LEU A 83 -7.28 -10.39 -15.10
CA LEU A 83 -6.42 -10.21 -13.95
C LEU A 83 -5.56 -8.96 -14.13
N VAL A 84 -5.60 -8.08 -13.14
CA VAL A 84 -4.81 -6.83 -13.15
C VAL A 84 -3.66 -6.93 -12.17
N ILE A 85 -3.91 -7.40 -10.95
CA ILE A 85 -2.86 -7.64 -9.95
C ILE A 85 -3.10 -8.96 -9.24
N ARG A 86 -2.03 -9.73 -9.08
CA ARG A 86 -1.89 -10.72 -8.00
C ARG A 86 -1.09 -10.08 -6.89
N SER A 87 -1.76 -9.74 -5.79
CA SER A 87 -1.12 -8.99 -4.70
C SER A 87 -0.16 -9.90 -3.95
N SER A 88 -0.54 -11.16 -3.75
CA SER A 88 0.32 -12.20 -3.23
C SER A 88 1.04 -12.91 -4.38
N ASN A 89 2.27 -12.53 -4.69
CA ASN A 89 3.19 -13.46 -5.36
C ASN A 89 3.76 -14.47 -4.35
N ALA A 90 2.98 -14.80 -3.32
CA ALA A 90 3.32 -15.80 -2.34
C ALA A 90 3.18 -17.15 -3.04
N SER A 91 4.20 -17.99 -2.92
CA SER A 91 4.09 -19.40 -3.25
C SER A 91 3.17 -20.05 -2.22
N VAL A 92 1.85 -19.88 -2.39
CA VAL A 92 0.84 -20.53 -1.54
C VAL A 92 1.03 -22.04 -1.74
N PRO A 93 1.35 -22.80 -0.68
CA PRO A 93 1.48 -24.24 -0.80
C PRO A 93 0.18 -24.85 -1.32
N ALA A 94 0.25 -25.92 -2.11
CA ALA A 94 -0.94 -26.60 -2.63
C ALA A 94 -1.92 -27.01 -1.51
N SER A 95 -1.40 -27.35 -0.33
CA SER A 95 -2.18 -27.66 0.87
C SER A 95 -2.97 -26.47 1.45
N ALA A 96 -2.59 -25.23 1.11
CA ALA A 96 -3.17 -24.01 1.63
C ALA A 96 -4.17 -23.35 0.66
N MET A 97 -4.20 -23.73 -0.62
CA MET A 97 -4.97 -23.02 -1.68
C MET A 97 -6.47 -22.85 -1.36
N ASN A 98 -7.07 -23.79 -0.64
CA ASN A 98 -8.49 -23.76 -0.26
C ASN A 98 -8.71 -23.34 1.21
N ALA A 99 -7.65 -23.02 1.94
CA ALA A 99 -7.67 -22.70 3.37
C ALA A 99 -7.07 -21.32 3.69
N THR A 100 -6.73 -20.54 2.67
CA THR A 100 -6.32 -19.15 2.85
C THR A 100 -7.51 -18.25 3.18
N SER A 101 -7.26 -17.25 3.99
CA SER A 101 -8.21 -16.17 4.26
C SER A 101 -7.50 -14.83 4.14
N ALA A 102 -8.23 -13.80 3.76
CA ALA A 102 -7.72 -12.44 3.81
C ALA A 102 -8.33 -11.70 4.99
N GLU A 103 -7.58 -10.79 5.61
CA GLU A 103 -8.04 -10.05 6.79
C GLU A 103 -7.48 -8.63 6.79
N LEU A 104 -8.36 -7.65 7.00
CA LEU A 104 -7.96 -6.28 7.32
C LEU A 104 -7.92 -6.11 8.83
N LEU A 105 -6.71 -5.86 9.34
CA LEU A 105 -6.45 -5.63 10.76
C LEU A 105 -6.73 -4.17 11.16
N ASP A 106 -6.91 -3.94 12.46
CA ASP A 106 -7.13 -2.60 13.03
C ASP A 106 -5.89 -1.69 12.95
N SER A 107 -4.73 -2.23 12.56
CA SER A 107 -3.56 -1.45 12.20
C SER A 107 -3.61 -0.88 10.76
N GLY A 108 -4.60 -1.28 9.96
CA GLY A 108 -4.68 -1.00 8.53
C GLY A 108 -3.86 -1.97 7.67
N ASN A 109 -3.30 -3.03 8.27
CA ASN A 109 -2.57 -4.06 7.54
C ASN A 109 -3.55 -5.08 6.95
N LEU A 110 -3.53 -5.24 5.63
CA LEU A 110 -4.26 -6.28 4.92
C LEU A 110 -3.36 -7.51 4.78
N GLN A 111 -3.77 -8.64 5.35
CA GLN A 111 -3.00 -9.87 5.33
C GLN A 111 -3.70 -10.97 4.54
N LEU A 112 -2.91 -11.81 3.87
CA LEU A 112 -3.30 -13.14 3.42
C LEU A 112 -2.73 -14.15 4.44
N ARG A 113 -3.61 -14.97 5.02
CA ARG A 113 -3.28 -15.90 6.11
C ARG A 113 -3.64 -17.33 5.76
N HIS A 114 -2.87 -18.27 6.28
CA HIS A 114 -3.19 -19.71 6.29
C HIS A 114 -3.00 -20.22 7.72
N GLY A 115 -4.12 -20.45 8.43
CA GLY A 115 -4.08 -20.65 9.88
C GLY A 115 -3.48 -19.42 10.59
N GLU A 116 -2.43 -19.64 11.37
CA GLU A 116 -1.70 -18.58 12.08
C GLU A 116 -0.59 -17.93 11.24
N ASP A 117 -0.25 -18.52 10.09
CA ASP A 117 0.83 -18.03 9.25
C ASP A 117 0.36 -16.87 8.36
N THR A 118 1.17 -15.82 8.31
CA THR A 118 0.99 -14.71 7.36
C THR A 118 1.77 -15.00 6.09
N LEU A 119 1.06 -15.26 4.99
CA LEU A 119 1.66 -15.56 3.68
C LEU A 119 2.02 -14.30 2.89
N TRP A 120 1.24 -13.23 3.07
CA TRP A 120 1.47 -11.93 2.44
C TRP A 120 0.83 -10.82 3.27
N GLN A 121 1.35 -9.59 3.19
CA GLN A 121 0.77 -8.43 3.87
C GLN A 121 1.02 -7.11 3.12
N SER A 122 0.07 -6.18 3.20
CA SER A 122 0.17 -4.87 2.53
C SER A 122 1.29 -4.00 3.09
N PHE A 123 1.65 -4.19 4.36
CA PHE A 123 2.73 -3.44 5.02
C PHE A 123 4.12 -3.67 4.40
N ASP A 124 4.31 -4.79 3.69
CA ASP A 124 5.55 -5.07 2.95
C ASP A 124 5.58 -4.42 1.55
N HIS A 125 4.46 -3.82 1.13
CA HIS A 125 4.26 -3.16 -0.17
C HIS A 125 3.64 -1.77 0.01
N PRO A 126 4.35 -0.82 0.63
CA PRO A 126 3.81 0.52 0.91
C PRO A 126 3.43 1.31 -0.35
N SER A 127 2.48 2.25 -0.20
CA SER A 127 2.23 3.29 -1.19
C SER A 127 3.09 4.53 -0.91
N ASP A 128 2.50 5.60 -0.42
CA ASP A 128 3.06 6.91 -0.07
C ASP A 128 3.02 7.19 1.43
N THR A 129 2.28 6.38 2.19
CA THR A 129 2.02 6.59 3.62
C THR A 129 2.72 5.53 4.48
N LEU A 130 3.27 5.95 5.62
CA LEU A 130 3.82 5.07 6.65
C LEU A 130 2.88 5.02 7.85
N LEU A 131 2.12 3.92 7.98
CA LEU A 131 1.24 3.68 9.13
C LEU A 131 2.03 3.18 10.36
N PRO A 132 1.50 3.37 11.58
CA PRO A 132 2.04 2.74 12.77
C PRO A 132 2.19 1.21 12.59
N GLY A 133 3.37 0.69 12.95
CA GLY A 133 3.71 -0.74 12.80
C GLY A 133 4.37 -1.09 11.46
N MET A 134 4.30 -0.22 10.44
CA MET A 134 5.10 -0.39 9.23
C MET A 134 6.58 -0.13 9.50
N ARG A 135 7.45 -0.77 8.72
CA ARG A 135 8.91 -0.68 8.90
C ARG A 135 9.61 -0.30 7.61
N LEU A 136 10.19 0.90 7.56
CA LEU A 136 11.13 1.25 6.49
C LEU A 136 12.43 0.45 6.68
N CYS A 137 12.64 -0.55 5.83
CA CYS A 137 13.75 -1.48 5.92
C CYS A 137 14.64 -1.44 4.68
N VAL A 138 15.91 -1.80 4.86
CA VAL A 138 16.87 -1.98 3.79
C VAL A 138 17.64 -3.27 4.01
N ASN A 139 17.73 -4.07 2.96
CA ASN A 139 18.58 -5.25 2.94
C ASN A 139 19.89 -4.90 2.25
N LYS A 140 20.95 -4.72 3.04
CA LYS A 140 22.28 -4.37 2.52
C LYS A 140 22.88 -5.44 1.60
N ARG A 141 22.52 -6.72 1.79
CA ARG A 141 23.04 -7.84 1.00
C ARG A 141 22.40 -7.89 -0.38
N THR A 142 21.08 -7.71 -0.47
CA THR A 142 20.35 -7.78 -1.75
C THR A 142 20.20 -6.43 -2.43
N GLY A 143 20.49 -5.33 -1.73
CA GLY A 143 20.21 -3.98 -2.19
C GLY A 143 18.73 -3.60 -2.15
N TYR A 144 17.85 -4.50 -1.70
CA TYR A 144 16.42 -4.23 -1.59
C TYR A 144 16.15 -3.10 -0.59
N GLN A 145 15.29 -2.17 -0.98
CA GLN A 145 14.88 -1.03 -0.17
C GLN A 145 13.36 -0.95 -0.16
N MET A 146 12.77 -0.94 1.03
CA MET A 146 11.39 -0.51 1.17
C MET A 146 11.35 1.01 1.09
N ARG A 147 10.53 1.54 0.17
CA ARG A 147 10.39 2.97 -0.07
C ARG A 147 8.92 3.35 -0.12
N LEU A 148 8.59 4.52 0.42
CA LEU A 148 7.33 5.19 0.10
C LEU A 148 7.51 5.93 -1.22
N THR A 149 6.49 5.94 -2.06
CA THR A 149 6.48 6.64 -3.35
C THR A 149 5.24 7.51 -3.41
N SER A 150 5.42 8.82 -3.58
CA SER A 150 4.34 9.80 -3.64
C SER A 150 3.30 9.45 -4.70
N TRP A 151 2.11 10.00 -4.60
CA TRP A 151 1.18 10.06 -5.72
C TRP A 151 1.75 10.95 -6.83
N ALA A 152 1.26 10.76 -8.06
CA ALA A 152 1.67 11.54 -9.23
C ALA A 152 1.09 12.95 -9.18
N ALA A 153 -0.14 13.07 -8.69
CA ALA A 153 -0.82 14.32 -8.40
C ALA A 153 -1.85 14.12 -7.27
N LEU A 154 -2.48 15.21 -6.79
CA LEU A 154 -3.50 15.16 -5.75
C LEU A 154 -4.65 14.20 -6.09
N GLU A 155 -5.03 14.13 -7.38
CA GLU A 155 -6.13 13.30 -7.89
C GLU A 155 -5.61 12.10 -8.71
N ASP A 156 -4.31 11.78 -8.64
CA ASP A 156 -3.70 10.66 -9.39
C ASP A 156 -2.80 9.79 -8.48
N PRO A 157 -3.32 8.65 -7.98
CA PRO A 157 -2.61 7.79 -7.05
C PRO A 157 -1.49 6.95 -7.69
N GLN A 158 -1.30 7.07 -9.01
CA GLN A 158 -0.19 6.43 -9.69
C GLN A 158 1.17 6.84 -9.08
N PRO A 159 2.22 6.01 -9.22
CA PRO A 159 3.56 6.36 -8.72
C PRO A 159 4.04 7.70 -9.26
N GLY A 160 4.28 8.64 -8.34
CA GLY A 160 4.82 9.95 -8.63
C GLY A 160 6.35 9.97 -8.63
N LYS A 161 6.89 11.20 -8.65
CA LYS A 161 8.33 11.43 -8.80
C LYS A 161 9.11 11.36 -7.49
N PHE A 162 8.45 11.44 -6.33
CA PHE A 162 9.16 11.49 -5.05
C PHE A 162 9.14 10.13 -4.37
N THR A 163 10.29 9.71 -3.85
CA THR A 163 10.40 8.51 -3.02
C THR A 163 11.10 8.81 -1.70
N LEU A 164 10.73 8.12 -0.63
CA LEU A 164 11.30 8.24 0.70
C LEU A 164 11.79 6.87 1.19
N GLY A 165 13.00 6.82 1.76
CA GLY A 165 13.56 5.60 2.33
C GLY A 165 15.00 5.76 2.80
N PHE A 166 15.66 4.67 3.15
CA PHE A 166 17.08 4.67 3.52
C PHE A 166 17.96 4.25 2.34
N ASP A 167 19.13 4.86 2.17
CA ASP A 167 20.11 4.43 1.17
C ASP A 167 21.05 3.33 1.74
N PRO A 168 21.09 2.09 1.18
CA PRO A 168 22.01 1.06 1.63
C PRO A 168 23.48 1.43 1.44
N LYS A 169 23.77 2.33 0.49
CA LYS A 169 25.14 2.71 0.11
C LYS A 169 25.70 3.80 1.01
N VAL A 170 24.86 4.49 1.78
CA VAL A 170 25.27 5.58 2.66
C VAL A 170 25.15 5.14 4.12
N ALA A 171 26.27 5.14 4.83
CA ALA A 171 26.34 4.92 6.26
C ALA A 171 26.85 6.20 6.96
N PRO A 172 26.41 6.50 8.20
CA PRO A 172 25.36 5.84 9.00
C PRO A 172 23.91 6.26 8.62
N GLY A 173 22.91 5.50 9.10
CA GLY A 173 21.53 5.50 8.60
C GLY A 173 20.86 6.88 8.51
N GLN A 174 20.63 7.34 7.29
CA GLN A 174 19.89 8.57 6.96
C GLN A 174 18.66 8.23 6.13
N VAL A 175 17.57 8.96 6.37
CA VAL A 175 16.41 8.94 5.49
C VAL A 175 16.66 9.93 4.36
N PHE A 176 16.33 9.53 3.15
CA PHE A 176 16.44 10.33 1.94
C PHE A 176 15.07 10.54 1.35
N ILE A 177 14.90 11.71 0.73
CA ILE A 177 13.87 11.93 -0.27
C ILE A 177 14.59 12.06 -1.61
N TRP A 178 14.21 11.23 -2.56
CA TRP A 178 14.66 11.34 -3.94
C TRP A 178 13.56 11.95 -4.79
N LYS A 179 13.93 12.80 -5.73
CA LYS A 179 13.09 13.19 -6.87
C LYS A 179 13.65 12.44 -8.08
N GLU A 180 12.88 11.47 -8.57
CA GLU A 180 13.31 10.48 -9.56
C GLU A 180 14.58 9.77 -9.06
N ASN A 181 15.73 9.97 -9.71
CA ASN A 181 16.99 9.34 -9.34
C ASN A 181 17.95 10.28 -8.60
N ALA A 182 17.57 11.54 -8.38
CA ALA A 182 18.40 12.53 -7.71
C ALA A 182 18.03 12.66 -6.23
N THR A 183 19.03 12.81 -5.37
CA THR A 183 18.79 13.15 -3.96
C THR A 183 18.22 14.55 -3.90
N TYR A 184 16.98 14.68 -3.42
CA TYR A 184 16.31 15.96 -3.22
C TYR A 184 16.57 16.49 -1.81
N TRP A 185 16.55 15.59 -0.83
CA TRP A 185 16.80 15.91 0.57
C TRP A 185 17.33 14.69 1.32
N ARG A 186 18.07 14.92 2.41
CA ARG A 186 18.49 13.86 3.34
C ARG A 186 18.39 14.35 4.79
N SER A 187 18.06 13.43 5.69
CA SER A 187 18.01 13.70 7.13
C SER A 187 19.41 13.84 7.72
N ILE A 188 19.47 14.33 8.96
CA ILE A 188 20.62 14.05 9.82
C ILE A 188 20.75 12.54 10.07
N ILE A 189 21.91 12.11 10.55
CA ILE A 189 22.16 10.71 10.88
C ILE A 189 21.22 10.27 12.00
N CYS A 190 20.53 9.15 11.79
CA CYS A 190 19.74 8.47 12.80
C CYS A 190 20.64 7.57 13.66
N ILE A 191 21.19 8.10 14.76
CA ILE A 191 21.88 7.29 15.78
C ILE A 191 20.96 7.10 16.98
N GLY A 192 20.48 5.87 17.20
CA GLY A 192 20.06 5.36 18.52
C GLY A 192 18.78 5.91 19.16
N LYS A 193 18.43 7.19 19.05
CA LYS A 193 17.18 7.76 19.61
C LYS A 193 16.74 8.97 18.81
N LYS A 194 15.57 8.86 18.17
CA LYS A 194 14.71 9.95 17.67
C LYS A 194 15.42 11.14 17.02
N THR A 195 15.42 11.19 15.69
CA THR A 195 15.78 12.37 14.92
C THR A 195 14.54 13.18 14.57
N GLN A 196 14.47 14.45 14.95
CA GLN A 196 13.44 15.39 14.52
C GLN A 196 14.04 16.27 13.42
N THR A 197 13.39 16.33 12.26
CA THR A 197 13.72 17.32 11.22
C THR A 197 12.49 18.16 10.95
N THR A 198 12.63 19.48 11.04
CA THR A 198 11.61 20.45 10.65
C THR A 198 11.78 20.80 9.18
N PHE A 199 10.69 20.70 8.40
CA PHE A 199 10.65 21.30 7.08
C PHE A 199 10.47 22.81 7.24
N GLY A 200 11.41 23.59 6.73
CA GLY A 200 11.21 25.03 6.58
C GLY A 200 10.14 25.27 5.52
N ASN A 201 9.15 26.10 5.83
CA ASN A 201 8.22 26.62 4.85
C ASN A 201 9.01 27.22 3.67
N LEU A 202 8.79 26.73 2.46
CA LEU A 202 9.08 27.49 1.24
C LEU A 202 8.00 28.55 1.07
N GLY A 203 7.89 29.43 2.06
CA GLY A 203 7.09 30.65 2.00
C GLY A 203 8.02 31.78 1.61
N GLY A 204 7.93 32.21 0.36
CA GLY A 204 8.62 33.40 -0.12
C GLY A 204 8.91 33.31 -1.61
N LEU A 205 7.98 33.84 -2.42
CA LEU A 205 8.22 35.10 -3.11
C LEU A 205 6.86 35.77 -3.34
N SER A 206 6.84 37.05 -3.00
CA SER A 206 5.79 38.07 -3.14
C SER A 206 5.10 38.10 -4.49
#